data_AF-A0AAP6DBW9-F1
#
_entry.id   AF-A0AAP6DBW9-F1
#
_cell.length_a   1.000
_cell.length_b   1.000
_cell.length_c   1.000
_cell.angle_alpha   90.00
_cell.angle_beta   90.00
_cell.angle_gamma   90.00
#
_symmetry.space_group_name_H-M   'P 1'
#
loop_
_entity.id
_entity.type
_entity.pdbx_description
1 polymer ?
#
loop_
_entity_poly.entity_id
_entity_poly.type
_entity_poly.pdbx_seq_one_letter_code
_entity_poly.pdbx_strand_id
1 'polypeptide(L)'
;MDMISTRIDQTRRVDQLMEQINWLHQDIRSELKPVRQEVHWQIERVNDSKEIQNLLVQLSTLQRVIDIESAVYDMAIDVAGASMPEQVDNGMKVIHFRLMDLQESSTTLMNQPTSIAYKQLLQELVVVLSPEGAFDKQLMSLVTLNGDIQKIQEQIALSMDAIHQQIGELVSTADQTFKQGKSETAERVSYGNHVLIVCFSLSIMTSMFLTYYFINRRIVARLIGLGDS
;
A
#
# COMPACT_ATOMS: atom_id res chain seq x y z
N MET A 1 8.18 -10.64 -3.26
CA MET A 1 8.01 -10.66 -4.73
C MET A 1 6.69 -11.29 -5.15
N ASP A 2 6.18 -12.30 -4.43
CA ASP A 2 4.96 -13.02 -4.81
C ASP A 2 3.68 -12.15 -4.80
N MET A 3 3.42 -11.42 -3.71
CA MET A 3 2.18 -10.63 -3.55
C MET A 3 1.96 -9.54 -4.61
N ILE A 4 3.03 -8.91 -5.12
CA ILE A 4 2.92 -7.90 -6.18
C ILE A 4 2.57 -8.58 -7.52
N SER A 5 3.15 -9.75 -7.80
CA SER A 5 2.79 -10.55 -8.97
C SER A 5 1.34 -11.00 -8.89
N THR A 6 0.92 -11.52 -7.74
CA THR A 6 -0.48 -11.91 -7.49
C THR A 6 -1.43 -10.74 -7.69
N ARG A 7 -1.08 -9.54 -7.20
CA ARG A 7 -1.89 -8.32 -7.40
C ARG A 7 -2.05 -8.00 -8.89
N ILE A 8 -0.97 -8.06 -9.67
CA ILE A 8 -1.02 -7.80 -11.12
C ILE A 8 -1.91 -8.83 -11.82
N ASP A 9 -1.75 -10.11 -11.51
CA ASP A 9 -2.56 -11.18 -12.09
C ASP A 9 -4.03 -11.04 -11.73
N GLN A 10 -4.34 -10.70 -10.47
CA GLN A 10 -5.70 -10.50 -10.01
C GLN A 10 -6.34 -9.26 -10.62
N THR A 11 -5.60 -8.16 -10.76
CA THR A 11 -6.05 -6.93 -11.44
C THR A 11 -6.42 -7.25 -12.89
N ARG A 12 -5.52 -7.93 -13.61
CA ARG A 12 -5.76 -8.34 -14.99
C ARG A 12 -7.00 -9.22 -15.14
N ARG A 13 -7.25 -10.14 -14.20
CA ARG A 13 -8.46 -10.97 -14.23
C ARG A 13 -9.74 -10.16 -14.00
N VAL A 14 -9.71 -9.18 -13.08
CA VAL A 14 -10.84 -8.25 -12.89
C VAL A 14 -11.06 -7.44 -14.16
N ASP A 15 -9.99 -6.93 -14.79
CA ASP A 15 -10.09 -6.15 -16.03
C ASP A 15 -10.70 -6.98 -17.17
N GLN A 16 -10.31 -8.25 -17.30
CA GLN A 16 -10.88 -9.18 -18.29
C GLN A 16 -12.37 -9.42 -18.07
N LEU A 17 -12.79 -9.58 -16.81
CA LEU A 17 -14.21 -9.74 -16.46
C LEU A 17 -15.00 -8.45 -16.70
N MET A 18 -14.42 -7.29 -16.39
CA MET A 18 -15.01 -5.99 -16.68
C MET A 18 -15.17 -5.77 -18.19
N GLU A 19 -14.16 -6.16 -18.97
CA GLU A 19 -14.22 -6.14 -20.42
C GLU A 19 -15.35 -7.06 -20.92
N GLN A 20 -15.47 -8.29 -20.40
CA GLN A 20 -16.59 -9.18 -20.73
C GLN A 20 -17.96 -8.55 -20.41
N ILE A 21 -18.11 -7.92 -19.24
CA ILE A 21 -19.35 -7.21 -18.86
C ILE A 21 -19.64 -6.07 -19.85
N ASN A 22 -18.62 -5.33 -20.28
CA ASN A 22 -18.75 -4.27 -21.27
C ASN A 22 -19.15 -4.81 -22.66
N TRP A 23 -18.60 -5.95 -23.09
CA TRP A 23 -19.04 -6.61 -24.32
C TRP A 23 -20.51 -7.04 -24.23
N LEU A 24 -20.91 -7.66 -23.11
CA LEU A 24 -22.30 -8.04 -22.87
C LEU A 24 -23.25 -6.84 -22.90
N HIS A 25 -22.87 -5.72 -22.28
CA HIS A 25 -23.64 -4.47 -22.33
C HIS A 25 -23.86 -3.98 -23.78
N GLN A 26 -22.80 -3.97 -24.58
CA GLN A 26 -22.87 -3.53 -25.97
C GLN A 26 -23.69 -4.48 -26.83
N ASP A 27 -23.53 -5.79 -26.65
CA ASP A 27 -24.23 -6.83 -27.40
C ASP A 27 -25.72 -6.83 -27.05
N ILE A 28 -26.09 -6.72 -25.77
CA ILE A 28 -27.49 -6.60 -25.34
C ILE A 28 -28.14 -5.38 -26.00
N ARG A 29 -27.47 -4.23 -26.00
CA ARG A 29 -27.98 -3.03 -26.68
C ARG A 29 -28.09 -3.21 -28.18
N SER A 30 -27.16 -3.92 -28.80
CA SER A 30 -27.18 -4.22 -30.23
C SER A 30 -28.38 -5.10 -30.60
N GLU A 31 -28.65 -6.14 -29.81
CA GLU A 31 -29.77 -7.06 -30.01
C GLU A 31 -31.14 -6.42 -29.74
N LEU A 32 -31.22 -5.45 -28.82
CA LEU A 32 -32.48 -4.75 -28.52
C LEU A 32 -32.83 -3.65 -29.54
N LYS A 33 -31.87 -3.13 -30.29
CA LYS A 33 -32.12 -2.14 -31.37
C LYS A 33 -33.10 -2.62 -32.45
N PRO A 34 -32.90 -3.79 -33.09
CA PRO A 34 -33.83 -4.27 -34.11
C PRO A 34 -35.21 -4.58 -33.52
N VAL A 35 -35.29 -5.10 -32.30
CA VAL A 35 -36.58 -5.34 -31.61
C VAL A 35 -37.35 -4.04 -31.44
N ARG A 36 -36.67 -2.96 -31.03
CA ARG A 36 -37.29 -1.63 -30.93
C ARG A 36 -37.76 -1.08 -32.28
N GLN A 37 -36.97 -1.26 -33.33
CA GLN A 37 -37.33 -0.82 -34.69
C GLN A 37 -38.56 -1.57 -35.22
N GLU A 38 -38.63 -2.87 -34.97
CA GLU A 38 -39.79 -3.70 -35.35
C GLU A 38 -41.05 -3.22 -34.63
N VAL A 39 -40.99 -3.00 -33.31
CA VAL A 39 -42.14 -2.46 -32.55
C VAL A 39 -42.57 -1.09 -33.08
N HIS A 40 -41.62 -0.20 -33.40
CA HIS A 40 -41.92 1.12 -33.96
C HIS A 40 -42.63 1.00 -35.33
N TRP A 41 -42.11 0.14 -36.20
CA TRP A 41 -42.69 -0.09 -37.51
C TRP A 41 -44.09 -0.73 -37.45
N GLN A 42 -44.34 -1.59 -36.46
CA GLN A 42 -45.68 -2.14 -36.22
C GLN A 42 -46.66 -1.05 -35.77
N ILE A 43 -46.24 -0.10 -34.91
CA ILE A 43 -47.07 1.02 -34.48
C ILE A 43 -47.48 1.89 -35.68
N GLU A 44 -46.58 2.14 -36.63
CA GLU A 44 -46.86 2.94 -37.82
C GLU A 44 -47.85 2.27 -38.79
N ARG A 45 -47.98 0.94 -38.74
CA ARG A 45 -48.82 0.14 -39.67
C ARG A 45 -50.18 -0.25 -39.10
N VAL A 46 -50.31 -0.30 -37.78
CA VAL A 46 -51.54 -0.70 -37.11
C VAL A 46 -52.48 0.49 -37.00
N ASN A 47 -53.73 0.31 -37.46
CA ASN A 47 -54.79 1.32 -37.34
C ASN A 47 -55.75 1.07 -36.16
N ASP A 48 -55.63 -0.07 -35.47
CA ASP A 48 -56.44 -0.38 -34.29
C ASP A 48 -55.83 0.25 -33.03
N SER A 49 -56.61 1.09 -32.34
CA SER A 49 -56.21 1.76 -31.11
C SER A 49 -55.84 0.80 -29.98
N LYS A 50 -56.45 -0.40 -29.91
CA LYS A 50 -56.08 -1.40 -28.88
C LYS A 50 -54.72 -2.03 -29.14
N GLU A 51 -54.41 -2.28 -30.41
CA GLU A 51 -53.16 -2.91 -30.81
C GLU A 51 -52.00 -1.92 -30.74
N ILE A 52 -52.23 -0.63 -31.05
CA ILE A 52 -51.29 0.47 -30.74
C ILE A 52 -50.98 0.55 -29.23
N GLN A 53 -52.00 0.45 -28.35
CA GLN A 53 -51.77 0.48 -26.90
C GLN A 53 -50.87 -0.69 -26.44
N ASN A 54 -51.11 -1.90 -26.95
CA ASN A 54 -50.26 -3.05 -26.63
C ASN A 54 -48.81 -2.87 -27.11
N LEU A 55 -48.61 -2.31 -28.30
CA LEU A 55 -47.28 -2.03 -28.83
C LEU A 55 -46.55 -0.92 -28.05
N LEU A 56 -47.27 0.09 -27.57
CA LEU A 56 -46.72 1.11 -26.68
C LEU A 56 -46.27 0.54 -25.33
N VAL A 57 -47.02 -0.43 -24.78
CA VAL A 57 -46.62 -1.18 -23.57
C VAL A 57 -45.37 -2.04 -23.81
N GLN A 58 -45.25 -2.65 -24.99
CA GLN A 58 -44.03 -3.38 -25.36
C GLN A 58 -42.82 -2.44 -25.47
N LEU A 59 -43.00 -1.27 -26.10
CA LEU A 59 -41.96 -0.26 -26.21
C LEU A 59 -41.51 0.27 -24.84
N SER A 60 -42.45 0.54 -23.93
CA SER A 60 -42.11 1.00 -22.57
C SER A 60 -41.42 -0.10 -21.76
N THR A 61 -41.80 -1.36 -21.95
CA THR A 61 -41.12 -2.51 -21.33
C THR A 61 -39.69 -2.63 -21.87
N LEU A 62 -39.49 -2.47 -23.17
CA LEU A 62 -38.16 -2.50 -23.79
C LEU A 62 -37.28 -1.36 -23.29
N GLN A 63 -37.83 -0.14 -23.17
CA GLN A 63 -37.09 0.99 -22.59
C GLN A 63 -36.71 0.72 -21.13
N ARG A 64 -37.65 0.22 -20.31
CA ARG A 64 -37.38 -0.14 -18.91
C ARG A 64 -36.27 -1.18 -18.79
N VAL A 65 -36.25 -2.19 -19.66
CA VAL A 65 -35.20 -3.21 -19.69
C VAL A 65 -33.84 -2.59 -20.03
N ILE A 66 -33.77 -1.70 -21.02
CA ILE A 66 -32.53 -0.98 -21.36
C ILE A 66 -32.05 -0.12 -20.19
N ASP A 67 -32.97 0.57 -19.50
CA ASP A 67 -32.65 1.45 -18.38
C ASP A 67 -32.10 0.65 -17.18
N ILE A 68 -32.75 -0.47 -16.83
CA ILE A 68 -32.29 -1.36 -15.75
C ILE A 68 -30.95 -1.99 -16.11
N GLU A 69 -30.78 -2.44 -17.36
CA GLU A 69 -29.53 -3.03 -17.84
C GLU A 69 -28.37 -2.03 -17.78
N SER A 70 -28.60 -0.79 -18.22
CA SER A 70 -27.58 0.27 -18.13
C SER A 70 -27.24 0.59 -16.68
N ALA A 71 -28.24 0.60 -15.78
CA ALA A 71 -27.99 0.78 -14.35
C ALA A 71 -27.18 -0.39 -13.73
N VAL A 72 -27.40 -1.63 -14.15
CA VAL A 72 -26.59 -2.79 -13.72
C VAL A 72 -25.14 -2.62 -14.18
N TYR A 73 -24.93 -2.18 -15.43
CA TYR A 73 -23.60 -1.91 -15.97
C TYR A 73 -22.87 -0.81 -15.21
N ASP A 74 -23.53 0.34 -14.98
CA ASP A 74 -22.94 1.46 -14.23
C ASP A 74 -22.59 1.03 -12.80
N MET A 75 -23.46 0.26 -12.13
CA MET A 75 -23.16 -0.31 -10.81
C MET A 75 -21.98 -1.28 -10.85
N ALA A 76 -21.83 -2.10 -11.89
CA ALA A 76 -20.69 -3.00 -12.03
C ALA A 76 -19.37 -2.23 -12.13
N ILE A 77 -19.35 -1.10 -12.86
CA ILE A 77 -18.19 -0.20 -12.92
C ILE A 77 -17.88 0.38 -11.54
N ASP A 78 -18.90 0.92 -10.85
CA ASP A 78 -18.72 1.51 -9.53
C ASP A 78 -18.17 0.51 -8.51
N VAL A 79 -18.68 -0.73 -8.55
CA VAL A 79 -18.23 -1.81 -7.67
C VAL A 79 -16.81 -2.25 -8.00
N ALA A 80 -16.39 -2.27 -9.27
CA ALA A 80 -15.00 -2.54 -9.62
C ALA A 80 -14.02 -1.46 -9.15
N GLY A 81 -14.48 -0.22 -8.96
CA GLY A 81 -13.71 0.85 -8.36
C GLY A 81 -13.62 0.81 -6.83
N ALA A 82 -14.30 -0.14 -6.17
CA ALA A 82 -14.33 -0.23 -4.72
C ALA A 82 -12.96 -0.54 -4.12
N SER A 83 -12.64 0.12 -3.01
CA SER A 83 -11.37 -0.06 -2.28
C SER A 83 -11.52 -0.89 -1.00
N MET A 84 -12.75 -1.15 -0.56
CA MET A 84 -13.04 -1.89 0.66
C MET A 84 -13.88 -3.15 0.37
N PRO A 85 -13.59 -4.29 1.03
CA PRO A 85 -14.37 -5.53 0.85
C PRO A 85 -15.87 -5.35 1.10
N GLU A 86 -16.23 -4.54 2.10
CA GLU A 86 -17.62 -4.22 2.45
C GLU A 86 -18.36 -3.47 1.34
N GLN A 87 -17.65 -2.63 0.58
CA GLN A 87 -18.23 -1.92 -0.57
C GLN A 87 -18.50 -2.89 -1.72
N VAL A 88 -17.61 -3.86 -1.93
CA VAL A 88 -17.80 -4.92 -2.93
C VAL A 88 -19.01 -5.79 -2.57
N ASP A 89 -19.09 -6.30 -1.34
CA ASP A 89 -20.20 -7.14 -0.89
C ASP A 89 -21.56 -6.42 -0.98
N ASN A 90 -21.64 -5.19 -0.49
CA ASN A 90 -22.87 -4.40 -0.58
C ASN A 90 -23.23 -4.07 -2.04
N GLY A 91 -22.24 -3.70 -2.84
CA GLY A 91 -22.41 -3.40 -4.25
C GLY A 91 -22.94 -4.60 -5.05
N MET A 92 -22.35 -5.78 -4.82
CA MET A 92 -22.79 -7.03 -5.47
C MET A 92 -24.21 -7.42 -5.08
N LYS A 93 -24.64 -7.19 -3.83
CA LYS A 93 -26.04 -7.40 -3.42
C LYS A 93 -27.01 -6.49 -4.16
N VAL A 94 -26.65 -5.22 -4.36
CA VAL A 94 -27.47 -4.27 -5.12
C VAL A 94 -27.54 -4.66 -6.60
N ILE A 95 -26.40 -5.04 -7.19
CA ILE A 95 -26.33 -5.56 -8.56
C ILE A 95 -27.23 -6.79 -8.71
N HIS A 96 -27.16 -7.73 -7.77
CA HIS A 96 -27.99 -8.93 -7.80
C HIS A 96 -29.48 -8.62 -7.76
N PHE A 97 -29.92 -7.71 -6.89
CA PHE A 97 -31.31 -7.26 -6.83
C PHE A 97 -31.76 -6.66 -8.19
N ARG A 98 -30.92 -5.83 -8.81
CA ARG A 98 -31.21 -5.25 -10.13
C ARG A 98 -31.18 -6.26 -11.27
N LEU A 99 -30.36 -7.30 -11.18
CA LEU A 99 -30.37 -8.41 -12.13
C LEU A 99 -31.67 -9.22 -12.04
N MET A 100 -32.19 -9.43 -10.83
CA MET A 100 -33.51 -10.06 -10.65
C MET A 100 -34.63 -9.19 -11.24
N ASP A 101 -34.62 -7.88 -10.96
CA ASP A 101 -35.56 -6.91 -11.55
C ASP A 101 -35.49 -6.93 -13.09
N LEU A 102 -34.27 -7.00 -13.65
CA LEU A 102 -34.02 -7.07 -15.09
C LEU A 102 -34.60 -8.35 -15.67
N GLN A 103 -34.32 -9.50 -15.05
CA GLN A 103 -34.81 -10.80 -15.51
C GLN A 103 -36.35 -10.85 -15.49
N GLU A 104 -36.98 -10.36 -14.42
CA GLU A 104 -38.44 -10.28 -14.32
C GLU A 104 -39.02 -9.37 -15.41
N SER A 105 -38.44 -8.18 -15.60
CA SER A 105 -38.87 -7.21 -16.62
C SER A 105 -38.70 -7.73 -18.05
N SER A 106 -37.71 -8.61 -18.24
CA SER A 106 -37.35 -9.18 -19.54
C SER A 106 -38.19 -10.39 -19.94
N THR A 107 -38.91 -11.02 -19.00
CA THR A 107 -39.78 -12.18 -19.28
C THR A 107 -40.78 -11.94 -20.41
N THR A 108 -41.31 -10.72 -20.50
CA THR A 108 -42.29 -10.35 -21.52
C THR A 108 -41.65 -10.25 -22.92
N LEU A 109 -40.39 -9.82 -22.98
CA LEU A 109 -39.61 -9.74 -24.22
C LEU A 109 -39.12 -11.13 -24.67
N MET A 110 -38.82 -12.02 -23.71
CA MET A 110 -38.32 -13.39 -23.96
C MET A 110 -39.33 -14.32 -24.66
N ASN A 111 -40.62 -13.96 -24.69
CA ASN A 111 -41.65 -14.75 -25.35
C ASN A 111 -41.65 -14.56 -26.88
N GLN A 112 -40.84 -13.65 -27.41
CA GLN A 112 -40.73 -13.38 -28.84
C GLN A 112 -39.63 -14.25 -29.49
N PRO A 113 -39.85 -14.87 -30.67
CA PRO A 113 -38.85 -15.70 -31.35
C PRO A 113 -37.54 -14.96 -31.68
N THR A 114 -37.62 -13.63 -31.83
CA THR A 114 -36.48 -12.74 -32.12
C THR A 114 -35.59 -12.48 -30.90
N SER A 115 -36.00 -12.90 -29.71
CA SER A 115 -35.31 -12.58 -28.44
C SER A 115 -34.35 -13.67 -27.94
N ILE A 116 -34.09 -14.72 -28.74
CA ILE A 116 -33.24 -15.86 -28.33
C ILE A 116 -31.81 -15.42 -28.01
N ALA A 117 -31.20 -14.59 -28.86
CA ALA A 117 -29.85 -14.06 -28.65
C ALA A 117 -29.79 -13.20 -27.37
N TYR A 118 -30.76 -12.29 -27.22
CA TYR A 118 -30.92 -11.48 -26.02
C TYR A 118 -31.04 -12.32 -24.74
N LYS A 119 -31.83 -13.41 -24.76
CA LYS A 119 -31.95 -14.32 -23.63
C LYS A 119 -30.62 -14.96 -23.23
N GLN A 120 -29.82 -15.35 -24.21
CA GLN A 120 -28.50 -15.95 -23.96
C GLN A 120 -27.54 -14.92 -23.35
N LEU A 121 -27.50 -13.70 -23.88
CA LEU A 121 -26.68 -12.62 -23.35
C LEU A 121 -27.09 -12.24 -21.92
N LEU A 122 -28.39 -12.17 -21.63
CA LEU A 122 -28.87 -11.89 -20.29
C LEU A 122 -28.50 -13.00 -19.30
N GLN A 123 -28.58 -14.27 -19.71
CA GLN A 123 -28.14 -15.39 -18.88
C GLN A 123 -26.64 -15.33 -18.60
N GLU A 124 -25.83 -14.98 -19.59
CA GLU A 124 -24.39 -14.81 -19.41
C GLU A 124 -24.09 -13.66 -18.43
N LEU A 125 -24.77 -12.51 -18.58
CA LEU A 125 -24.65 -11.38 -17.66
C LEU A 125 -25.00 -11.77 -16.21
N VAL A 126 -26.10 -12.51 -16.03
CA VAL A 126 -26.52 -13.00 -14.71
C VAL A 126 -25.49 -13.97 -14.11
N VAL A 127 -24.87 -14.85 -14.91
CA VAL A 127 -23.85 -15.77 -14.43
C VAL A 127 -22.58 -15.01 -14.01
N VAL A 128 -22.11 -14.07 -14.82
CA VAL A 128 -20.89 -13.30 -14.55
C VAL A 128 -21.04 -12.44 -13.29
N LEU A 129 -22.18 -11.77 -13.13
CA LEU A 129 -22.48 -10.86 -12.02
C LEU A 129 -23.26 -11.53 -10.87
N SER A 130 -23.34 -12.87 -10.86
CA SER A 130 -23.98 -13.59 -9.77
C SER A 130 -23.26 -13.37 -8.43
N PRO A 131 -23.97 -13.41 -7.29
CA PRO A 131 -23.34 -13.50 -5.97
C PRO A 131 -22.42 -14.71 -5.91
N GLU A 132 -21.22 -14.56 -5.36
CA GLU A 132 -20.17 -15.59 -5.39
C GLU A 132 -19.74 -16.03 -6.80
N GLY A 133 -20.11 -15.27 -7.83
CA GLY A 133 -19.69 -15.45 -9.21
C GLY A 133 -18.20 -15.18 -9.42
N ALA A 134 -17.74 -15.34 -10.65
CA ALA A 134 -16.35 -15.11 -11.01
C ALA A 134 -15.93 -13.66 -10.73
N PHE A 135 -16.81 -12.69 -11.03
CA PHE A 135 -16.56 -11.27 -10.80
C PHE A 135 -16.43 -10.93 -9.32
N ASP A 136 -17.43 -11.31 -8.51
CA ASP A 136 -17.45 -11.08 -7.06
C ASP A 136 -16.21 -11.67 -6.36
N LYS A 137 -15.93 -12.97 -6.58
CA LYS A 137 -14.78 -13.65 -5.95
C LYS A 137 -13.45 -13.00 -6.31
N GLN A 138 -13.27 -12.66 -7.59
CA GLN A 138 -12.02 -12.12 -8.09
C GLN A 138 -11.79 -10.68 -7.61
N LEU A 139 -12.85 -9.87 -7.58
CA LEU A 139 -12.82 -8.50 -7.06
C LEU A 139 -12.61 -8.48 -5.54
N MET A 140 -13.34 -9.29 -4.79
CA MET A 140 -13.19 -9.43 -3.35
C MET A 140 -11.76 -9.83 -2.97
N SER A 141 -11.18 -10.78 -3.71
CA SER A 141 -9.80 -11.21 -3.49
C SER A 141 -8.79 -10.09 -3.77
N LEU A 142 -8.97 -9.34 -4.87
CA LEU A 142 -8.11 -8.20 -5.23
C LEU A 142 -8.16 -7.10 -4.16
N VAL A 143 -9.36 -6.74 -3.72
CA VAL A 143 -9.56 -5.68 -2.72
C VAL A 143 -8.97 -6.08 -1.36
N THR A 144 -9.16 -7.34 -0.96
CA THR A 144 -8.53 -7.88 0.26
C THR A 144 -7.01 -7.85 0.17
N LEU A 145 -6.45 -8.31 -0.96
CA LEU A 145 -5.00 -8.29 -1.19
C LEU A 145 -4.43 -6.87 -1.16
N ASN A 146 -5.11 -5.89 -1.76
CA ASN A 146 -4.70 -4.49 -1.72
C ASN A 146 -4.69 -3.96 -0.28
N GLY A 147 -5.70 -4.29 0.53
CA GLY A 147 -5.75 -3.94 1.95
C GLY A 147 -4.59 -4.54 2.75
N ASP A 148 -4.24 -5.80 2.49
CA ASP A 148 -3.11 -6.46 3.16
C ASP A 148 -1.75 -5.87 2.74
N ILE A 149 -1.58 -5.54 1.45
CA ILE A 149 -0.39 -4.84 0.96
C ILE A 149 -0.23 -3.49 1.66
N GLN A 150 -1.33 -2.74 1.82
CA GLN A 150 -1.29 -1.44 2.50
C GLN A 150 -0.86 -1.58 3.96
N LYS A 151 -1.41 -2.55 4.70
CA LYS A 151 -0.98 -2.83 6.08
C LYS A 151 0.50 -3.19 6.19
N ILE A 152 1.01 -4.00 5.25
CA ILE A 152 2.43 -4.36 5.22
C ILE A 152 3.29 -3.13 4.92
N GLN A 153 2.88 -2.26 4.01
CA GLN A 153 3.59 -1.02 3.71
C GLN A 153 3.67 -0.11 4.94
N GLU A 154 2.58 0.02 5.70
CA GLU A 154 2.57 0.77 6.96
C GLU A 154 3.53 0.16 7.99
N GLN A 155 3.54 -1.17 8.14
CA GLN A 155 4.48 -1.86 9.03
C GLN A 155 5.95 -1.69 8.63
N ILE A 156 6.24 -1.70 7.33
CA ILE A 156 7.59 -1.46 6.79
C ILE A 156 8.02 -0.03 7.13
N ALA A 157 7.15 0.97 6.94
CA ALA A 157 7.45 2.35 7.26
C ALA A 157 7.79 2.53 8.75
N LEU A 158 6.97 1.97 9.64
CA LEU A 158 7.21 1.99 11.09
C LEU A 158 8.52 1.30 11.48
N SER A 159 8.82 0.16 10.84
CA SER A 159 10.07 -0.58 11.09
C SER A 159 11.29 0.21 10.62
N MET A 160 11.18 0.91 9.48
CA MET A 160 12.27 1.72 8.94
C MET A 160 12.57 2.93 9.83
N ASP A 161 11.53 3.59 10.36
CA ASP A 161 11.69 4.67 11.34
C ASP A 161 12.37 4.18 12.61
N ALA A 162 12.00 3.01 13.12
CA ALA A 162 12.64 2.40 14.29
C ALA A 162 14.13 2.08 14.03
N ILE A 163 14.46 1.55 12.84
CA ILE A 163 15.86 1.29 12.45
C ILE A 163 16.66 2.61 12.38
N HIS A 164 16.09 3.66 11.79
CA HIS A 164 16.74 4.97 11.73
C HIS A 164 17.02 5.56 13.12
N GLN A 165 16.08 5.41 14.07
CA GLN A 165 16.30 5.82 15.46
C GLN A 165 17.44 5.03 16.12
N GLN A 166 17.45 3.71 15.97
CA GLN A 166 18.52 2.86 16.54
C GLN A 166 19.90 3.18 15.97
N ILE A 167 20.00 3.47 14.67
CA ILE A 167 21.26 3.91 14.06
C ILE A 167 21.69 5.25 14.64
N GLY A 168 20.76 6.20 14.83
CA GLY A 168 21.03 7.48 15.45
C GLY A 168 21.58 7.34 16.87
N GLU A 169 20.96 6.49 17.69
CA GLU A 169 21.42 6.18 19.05
C GLU A 169 22.80 5.50 19.07
N LEU A 170 23.03 4.55 18.15
CA LEU A 170 24.32 3.87 18.04
C LEU A 170 25.44 4.84 17.66
N VAL A 171 25.20 5.74 16.71
CA VAL A 171 26.15 6.77 16.30
C VAL A 171 26.43 7.74 17.45
N SER A 172 25.39 8.17 18.17
CA SER A 172 25.54 9.03 19.35
C SER A 172 26.36 8.35 20.45
N THR A 173 26.08 7.09 20.73
CA THR A 173 26.80 6.30 21.74
C THR A 173 28.26 6.05 21.34
N ALA A 174 28.52 5.82 20.04
CA ALA A 174 29.87 5.67 19.51
C ALA A 174 30.65 7.00 19.63
N ASP A 175 30.04 8.14 19.32
CA ASP A 175 30.68 9.45 19.48
C ASP A 175 30.99 9.76 20.95
N GLN A 176 30.08 9.41 21.87
CA GLN A 176 30.32 9.53 23.32
C GLN A 176 31.48 8.64 23.78
N THR A 177 31.49 7.37 23.35
CA THR A 177 32.57 6.43 23.68
C THR A 177 33.91 6.91 23.11
N PHE A 178 33.92 7.46 21.90
CA PHE A 178 35.12 8.00 21.26
C PHE A 178 35.65 9.24 22.00
N LYS A 179 34.76 10.15 22.41
CA LYS A 179 35.11 11.31 23.25
C LYS A 179 35.66 10.89 24.60
N GLN A 180 35.06 9.88 25.24
CA GLN A 180 35.54 9.34 26.50
C GLN A 180 36.92 8.69 26.34
N GLY A 181 37.12 7.86 25.31
CA GLY A 181 38.43 7.27 25.00
C GLY A 181 39.52 8.30 24.72
N LYS A 182 39.18 9.41 24.05
CA LYS A 182 40.07 10.55 23.85
C LYS A 182 40.43 11.25 25.17
N SER A 183 39.44 11.43 26.06
CA SER A 183 39.64 12.03 27.38
C SER A 183 40.54 11.16 28.26
N GLU A 184 40.27 9.85 28.34
CA GLU A 184 41.08 8.90 29.13
C GLU A 184 42.51 8.81 28.59
N THR A 185 42.70 8.88 27.27
CA THR A 185 44.04 8.89 26.66
C THR A 185 44.77 10.20 26.98
N ALA A 186 44.08 11.34 26.88
CA ALA A 186 44.65 12.64 27.25
C ALA A 186 45.02 12.72 28.74
N GLU A 187 44.20 12.14 29.61
CA GLU A 187 44.45 12.05 31.05
C GLU A 187 45.66 11.15 31.35
N ARG A 188 45.77 9.99 30.69
CA ARG A 188 46.94 9.10 30.83
C ARG A 188 48.23 9.73 30.31
N VAL A 189 48.18 10.49 29.22
CA VAL A 189 49.32 11.25 28.70
C VAL A 189 49.71 12.37 29.66
N SER A 190 48.73 13.07 30.24
CA SER A 190 48.95 14.11 31.26
C SER A 190 49.60 13.52 32.53
N TYR A 191 49.11 12.37 33.00
CA TYR A 191 49.69 11.65 34.14
C TYR A 191 51.13 11.21 33.86
N GLY A 192 51.40 10.67 32.66
CA GLY A 192 52.76 10.30 32.23
C GLY A 192 53.72 11.50 32.21
N ASN A 193 53.25 12.65 31.73
CA ASN A 193 54.03 13.89 31.75
C ASN A 193 54.29 14.38 33.17
N HIS A 194 53.30 14.26 34.07
CA HIS A 194 53.46 14.66 35.47
C HIS A 194 54.50 13.78 36.21
N VAL A 195 54.50 12.47 35.98
CA VAL A 195 55.50 11.55 36.54
C VAL A 195 56.92 11.88 36.04
N LEU A 196 57.06 12.23 34.75
CA LEU A 196 58.35 12.68 34.20
C LEU A 196 58.85 13.97 34.86
N ILE A 197 57.97 14.95 35.06
CA ILE A 197 58.31 16.20 35.75
C ILE A 197 58.75 15.93 37.19
N VAL A 198 58.03 15.06 37.92
CA VAL A 198 58.39 14.68 39.29
C VAL A 198 59.76 14.01 39.32
N CYS A 199 60.03 13.05 38.43
CA CYS A 199 61.31 12.36 38.36
C CYS A 199 62.48 13.33 38.05
N PHE A 200 62.25 14.26 37.12
CA PHE A 200 63.23 15.30 36.77
C PHE A 200 63.50 16.24 37.95
N SER A 201 62.46 16.66 38.66
CA SER A 201 62.60 17.50 39.87
C SER A 201 63.40 16.79 40.97
N LEU A 202 63.18 15.49 41.16
CA LEU A 202 63.90 14.69 42.14
C LEU A 202 65.39 14.54 41.77
N SER A 203 65.69 14.36 40.49
CA SER A 203 67.06 14.31 39.97
C SER A 203 67.81 15.63 40.16
N ILE A 204 67.15 16.76 39.91
CA ILE A 204 67.74 18.08 40.20
C ILE A 204 67.98 18.26 41.69
N MET A 205 66.99 17.91 42.53
CA MET A 205 67.08 18.10 43.98
C MET A 205 68.21 17.25 44.59
N THR A 206 68.35 16.00 44.15
CA THR A 206 69.43 15.11 44.59
C THR A 206 70.80 15.60 44.11
N SER A 207 70.91 16.10 42.88
CA SER A 207 72.15 16.71 42.37
C SER A 207 72.54 17.97 43.15
N MET A 208 71.57 18.82 43.48
CA MET A 208 71.79 20.03 44.29
C MET A 208 72.19 19.68 45.72
N PHE A 209 71.55 18.67 46.33
CA PHE A 209 71.89 18.17 47.66
C PHE A 209 73.31 17.61 47.72
N LEU A 210 73.70 16.80 46.73
CA LEU A 210 75.06 16.28 46.58
C LEU A 210 76.07 17.41 46.45
N THR A 211 75.79 18.40 45.61
CA THR A 211 76.65 19.58 45.41
C THR A 211 76.83 20.36 46.71
N TYR A 212 75.73 20.69 47.41
CA TYR A 212 75.76 21.41 48.68
C TYR A 212 76.50 20.63 49.76
N TYR A 213 76.20 19.34 49.92
CA TYR A 213 76.81 18.49 50.95
C TYR A 213 78.32 18.29 50.69
N PHE A 214 78.73 18.05 49.45
CA PHE A 214 80.15 17.91 49.10
C PHE A 214 80.91 19.24 49.25
N ILE A 215 80.32 20.36 48.84
CA ILE A 215 80.97 21.67 49.00
C ILE A 215 81.11 22.03 50.48
N ASN A 216 80.07 21.84 51.29
CA ASN A 216 80.14 22.15 52.72
C ASN A 216 81.15 21.24 53.44
N ARG A 217 81.17 19.94 53.11
CA ARG A 217 82.14 18.99 53.69
C ARG A 217 83.58 19.25 53.24
N ARG A 218 83.81 19.66 51.98
CA ARG A 218 85.16 19.89 51.43
C ARG A 218 85.74 21.26 51.82
N ILE A 219 84.90 22.30 51.96
CA ILE A 219 85.34 23.62 52.43
C ILE A 219 85.66 23.56 53.92
N VAL A 220 84.85 22.90 54.75
CA VAL A 220 85.11 22.78 56.19
C VAL A 220 86.37 21.94 56.47
N ALA A 221 86.60 20.85 55.70
CA ALA A 221 87.84 20.08 55.80
C ALA A 221 89.10 20.88 55.38
N ARG A 222 88.97 21.82 54.44
CA ARG A 222 90.07 22.73 54.07
C ARG A 222 90.26 23.88 55.07
N LEU A 223 89.21 24.34 55.72
CA LEU A 223 89.31 25.41 56.72
C LEU A 223 90.00 24.92 58.01
N ILE A 224 89.76 23.67 58.41
CA ILE A 224 90.43 23.05 59.57
C ILE A 224 91.89 22.72 59.26
N GLY A 225 92.25 22.44 58.00
CA GLY A 225 93.63 22.16 57.58
C GLY A 225 94.54 23.38 57.37
N LEU A 226 94.04 24.61 57.54
CA LEU A 226 94.82 25.87 57.39
C LEU A 226 94.90 26.69 58.68
N GLY A 227 94.30 26.23 59.78
CA GLY A 227 94.35 26.88 61.09
C GLY A 227 95.31 26.22 62.09
N ASP A 228 96.09 25.22 61.66
CA ASP A 228 97.03 24.47 62.52
C ASP A 228 98.43 24.41 61.86
N SER A 229 98.96 25.59 61.52
CA SER A 229 100.38 25.83 61.24
C SER A 229 100.89 27.00 62.05
#